data_AF-Q8KH90-F1
#
_entry.id   AF-Q8KH90-F1
#
_cell.length_a   1.000
_cell.length_b   1.000
_cell.length_c   1.000
_cell.angle_alpha   90.00
_cell.angle_beta   90.00
_cell.angle_gamma   90.00
#
_symmetry.space_group_name_H-M   'P 1'
#
loop_
_entity.id
_entity.type
_entity.pdbx_description
1 polymer ?
#
loop_
_entity_poly.entity_id
_entity_poly.type
_entity_poly.pdbx_seq_one_letter_code
_entity_poly.pdbx_strand_id
1 'polypeptide(L)'
;LTSACAMDKIMTKYILQAAGVPQVPYVPVLKNQWKENPKKVFDQCEGSLLYPMFVKPANMGSSVGITKAENREELQNALATAYQYDSRAIVEQGIEAREIEVAVLGNEDVRTTLPGEVVKDVAFYDYEAKYINNKIEMQIPAEVPEEVYQKAQEY
;
A
#
# COMPACT_ATOMS: atom_id res chain seq x y z
N LEU A 1 -20.86 0.97 4.66
CA LEU A 1 -19.92 -0.15 4.92
C LEU A 1 -18.71 -0.07 4.00
N THR A 2 -18.90 0.01 2.68
CA THR A 2 -17.83 0.06 1.67
C THR A 2 -16.77 1.13 1.92
N SER A 3 -17.17 2.38 2.23
CA SER A 3 -16.21 3.46 2.50
C SER A 3 -15.28 3.19 3.69
N ALA A 4 -15.80 2.56 4.75
CA ALA A 4 -15.00 2.24 5.93
C ALA A 4 -14.00 1.12 5.62
N CYS A 5 -14.44 0.09 4.89
CA CYS A 5 -13.59 -1.00 4.45
C CYS A 5 -12.48 -0.55 3.51
N ALA A 6 -12.79 0.34 2.55
CA ALA A 6 -11.84 0.84 1.56
C ALA A 6 -10.81 1.83 2.15
N MET A 7 -11.19 2.58 3.20
CA MET A 7 -10.24 3.48 3.90
C MET A 7 -9.25 2.72 4.77
N ASP A 8 -9.71 1.64 5.39
CA ASP A 8 -8.88 0.79 6.24
C ASP A 8 -8.09 -0.21 5.39
N LYS A 9 -6.77 0.03 5.26
CA LYS A 9 -5.88 -0.85 4.49
C LYS A 9 -5.95 -2.30 4.96
N ILE A 10 -6.05 -2.55 6.27
CA ILE A 10 -6.07 -3.91 6.81
C ILE A 10 -7.37 -4.62 6.39
N MET A 11 -8.51 -3.93 6.50
CA MET A 11 -9.79 -4.49 6.07
C MET A 11 -9.86 -4.69 4.57
N THR A 12 -9.36 -3.73 3.79
CA THR A 12 -9.22 -3.87 2.33
C THR A 12 -8.42 -5.13 2.00
N LYS A 13 -7.26 -5.34 2.65
CA LYS A 13 -6.45 -6.53 2.41
C LYS A 13 -7.21 -7.84 2.66
N TYR A 14 -7.93 -7.92 3.77
CA TYR A 14 -8.72 -9.11 4.10
C TYR A 14 -9.85 -9.39 3.09
N ILE A 15 -10.55 -8.33 2.64
CA ILE A 15 -11.62 -8.47 1.65
C ILE A 15 -11.04 -8.94 0.30
N LEU A 16 -9.97 -8.29 -0.16
CA LEU A 16 -9.30 -8.65 -1.41
C LEU A 16 -8.71 -10.07 -1.36
N GLN A 17 -8.18 -10.50 -0.21
CA GLN A 17 -7.68 -11.87 -0.03
C GLN A 17 -8.81 -12.88 -0.12
N ALA A 18 -9.96 -12.61 0.52
CA ALA A 18 -11.13 -13.48 0.44
C ALA A 18 -11.69 -13.57 -0.99
N ALA A 19 -11.53 -12.51 -1.78
CA ALA A 19 -11.88 -12.47 -3.21
C ALA A 19 -10.83 -13.10 -4.14
N GLY A 20 -9.67 -13.53 -3.60
CA GLY A 20 -8.60 -14.14 -4.39
C GLY A 20 -7.74 -13.14 -5.18
N VAL A 21 -7.81 -11.85 -4.85
CA VAL A 21 -6.97 -10.82 -5.49
C VAL A 21 -5.54 -10.93 -4.94
N PRO A 22 -4.52 -11.03 -5.80
CA PRO A 22 -3.12 -11.10 -5.38
C PRO A 22 -2.65 -9.82 -4.69
N GLN A 23 -1.86 -9.97 -3.63
CA GLN A 23 -1.41 -8.85 -2.81
C GLN A 23 0.01 -9.10 -2.32
N VAL A 24 0.78 -8.03 -2.11
CA VAL A 24 2.08 -8.14 -1.42
C VAL A 24 1.89 -8.70 -0.01
N PRO A 25 2.85 -9.51 0.49
CA PRO A 25 2.85 -9.96 1.87
C PRO A 25 2.75 -8.79 2.85
N TYR A 26 1.97 -8.96 3.91
CA TYR A 26 1.74 -7.92 4.91
C TYR A 26 1.50 -8.49 6.31
N VAL A 27 1.75 -7.66 7.31
CA VAL A 27 1.47 -7.91 8.73
C VAL A 27 0.71 -6.73 9.32
N PRO A 28 -0.53 -6.92 9.83
CA PRO A 28 -1.23 -5.90 10.60
C PRO A 28 -0.65 -5.83 12.03
N VAL A 29 -0.41 -4.62 12.53
CA VAL A 29 0.18 -4.39 13.85
C VAL A 29 -0.65 -3.38 14.63
N LEU A 30 -1.20 -3.82 15.77
CA LEU A 30 -1.94 -2.95 16.68
C LEU A 30 -1.00 -2.22 17.64
N LYS A 31 -1.28 -0.94 17.92
CA LYS A 31 -0.45 -0.10 18.82
C LYS A 31 -0.32 -0.70 20.23
N ASN A 32 -1.35 -1.37 20.74
CA ASN A 32 -1.30 -2.03 22.04
C ASN A 32 -0.36 -3.25 22.03
N GLN A 33 -0.41 -4.09 20.99
CA GLN A 33 0.49 -5.23 20.82
C GLN A 33 1.96 -4.78 20.72
N TRP A 34 2.20 -3.72 19.95
CA TRP A 34 3.54 -3.12 19.85
C TRP A 34 4.03 -2.57 21.20
N LYS A 35 3.17 -1.88 21.96
CA LYS A 35 3.54 -1.36 23.29
C LYS A 35 3.80 -2.47 24.31
N GLU A 36 3.02 -3.55 24.27
CA GLU A 36 3.13 -4.66 25.21
C GLU A 36 4.39 -5.50 24.95
N ASN A 37 4.66 -5.83 23.68
CA ASN A 37 5.81 -6.64 23.32
C ASN A 37 6.34 -6.28 21.92
N PRO A 38 7.19 -5.23 21.80
CA PRO A 38 7.78 -4.83 20.53
C PRO A 38 8.57 -5.95 19.85
N LYS A 39 9.30 -6.75 20.64
CA LYS A 39 10.13 -7.85 20.12
C LYS A 39 9.28 -8.87 19.34
N LYS A 40 8.13 -9.27 19.89
CA LYS A 40 7.22 -10.21 19.22
C LYS A 40 6.70 -9.66 17.89
N VAL A 41 6.43 -8.35 17.82
CA VAL A 41 6.03 -7.69 16.57
C VAL A 41 7.16 -7.75 15.54
N PHE A 42 8.41 -7.44 15.94
CA PHE A 42 9.56 -7.51 15.03
C PHE A 42 9.80 -8.93 14.53
N ASP A 43 9.77 -9.91 15.43
CA ASP A 43 9.97 -11.32 15.08
C ASP A 43 8.86 -11.81 14.13
N GLN A 44 7.62 -11.33 14.29
CA GLN A 44 6.51 -11.63 13.36
C GLN A 44 6.74 -11.00 11.98
N CYS A 45 7.07 -9.71 11.91
CA CYS A 45 7.32 -9.01 10.65
C CYS A 45 8.50 -9.65 9.91
N GLU A 46 9.64 -9.84 10.56
CA GLU A 46 10.85 -10.38 9.94
C GLU A 46 10.78 -11.89 9.67
N GLY A 47 9.91 -12.61 10.38
CA GLY A 47 9.62 -14.02 10.10
C GLY A 47 8.72 -14.26 8.89
N SER A 48 8.07 -13.22 8.36
CA SER A 48 7.09 -13.34 7.26
C SER A 48 7.32 -12.38 6.08
N LEU A 49 8.09 -11.32 6.28
CA LEU A 49 8.38 -10.27 5.31
C LEU A 49 9.88 -10.08 5.15
N LEU A 50 10.29 -9.61 3.97
CA LEU A 50 11.65 -9.17 3.69
C LEU A 50 11.77 -7.64 3.71
N TYR A 51 12.97 -7.16 4.00
CA TYR A 51 13.31 -5.74 3.82
C TYR A 51 13.53 -5.42 2.32
N PRO A 52 13.24 -4.18 1.89
CA PRO A 52 12.66 -3.09 2.68
C PRO A 52 11.19 -3.35 3.00
N MET A 53 10.71 -2.83 4.14
CA MET A 53 9.31 -2.89 4.56
C MET A 53 8.70 -1.50 4.54
N PHE A 54 7.43 -1.39 4.13
CA PHE A 54 6.66 -0.16 4.20
C PHE A 54 5.69 -0.20 5.38
N VAL A 55 5.82 0.74 6.30
CA VAL A 55 4.89 0.90 7.42
C VAL A 55 3.91 2.02 7.09
N LYS A 56 2.61 1.73 7.21
CA LYS A 56 1.53 2.66 6.85
C LYS A 56 0.47 2.71 7.96
N PRO A 57 -0.05 3.88 8.35
CA PRO A 57 -1.25 3.96 9.18
C PRO A 57 -2.44 3.34 8.44
N ALA A 58 -3.27 2.57 9.14
CA ALA A 58 -4.34 1.80 8.52
C ALA A 58 -5.31 2.70 7.74
N ASN A 59 -5.73 3.84 8.32
CA ASN A 59 -6.80 4.69 7.78
C ASN A 59 -6.33 6.01 7.12
N MET A 60 -5.03 6.20 6.85
CA MET A 60 -4.53 7.47 6.26
C MET A 60 -4.35 7.40 4.74
N GLY A 61 -4.74 8.46 4.03
CA GLY A 61 -4.47 8.66 2.60
C GLY A 61 -3.26 9.54 2.32
N SER A 62 -3.02 9.85 1.04
CA SER A 62 -2.02 10.84 0.60
C SER A 62 -0.59 10.60 1.08
N SER A 63 -0.19 9.35 1.31
CA SER A 63 1.14 8.98 1.79
C SER A 63 1.54 9.56 3.17
N VAL A 64 0.60 10.12 3.93
CA VAL A 64 0.86 10.69 5.25
C VAL A 64 1.19 9.58 6.24
N GLY A 65 2.32 9.71 6.93
CA GLY A 65 2.80 8.75 7.93
C GLY A 65 3.30 7.43 7.35
N ILE A 66 3.48 7.34 6.03
CA ILE A 66 4.11 6.17 5.39
C ILE A 66 5.63 6.30 5.53
N THR A 67 6.30 5.22 5.93
CA THR A 67 7.76 5.20 6.06
C THR A 67 8.31 3.89 5.52
N LYS A 68 9.38 3.99 4.73
CA LYS A 68 10.20 2.84 4.29
C LYS A 68 11.20 2.53 5.39
N ALA A 69 11.33 1.26 5.75
CA ALA A 69 12.32 0.76 6.68
C ALA A 69 13.20 -0.28 5.97
N GLU A 70 14.51 -0.16 6.08
CA GLU A 70 15.48 -1.11 5.50
C GLU A 70 16.07 -2.05 6.54
N ASN A 71 15.81 -1.81 7.82
CA ASN A 71 16.28 -2.61 8.94
C ASN A 71 15.33 -2.49 10.16
N ARG A 72 15.66 -3.21 11.23
CA ARG A 72 14.84 -3.27 12.45
C ARG A 72 14.71 -1.94 13.18
N GLU A 73 15.79 -1.16 13.25
CA GLU A 73 15.77 0.15 13.89
C GLU A 73 14.84 1.11 13.15
N GLU A 74 14.92 1.12 11.82
CA GLU A 74 14.01 1.88 10.97
C GLU A 74 12.57 1.38 11.07
N LEU A 75 12.34 0.06 11.18
CA LEU A 75 11.00 -0.50 11.37
C LEU A 75 10.38 -0.01 12.70
N GLN A 76 11.17 0.05 13.77
CA GLN A 76 10.73 0.59 15.05
C GLN A 76 10.33 2.06 14.93
N ASN A 77 11.16 2.88 14.29
CA ASN A 77 10.90 4.30 14.09
C ASN A 77 9.69 4.53 13.19
N ALA A 78 9.55 3.74 12.13
CA ALA A 78 8.43 3.77 11.20
C ALA A 78 7.09 3.43 11.88
N LEU A 79 7.07 2.41 12.75
CA LEU A 79 5.89 2.10 13.58
C LEU A 79 5.55 3.25 14.52
N ALA A 80 6.54 3.83 15.20
CA ALA A 80 6.33 4.98 16.07
C ALA A 80 5.70 6.17 15.31
N THR A 81 6.18 6.47 14.10
CA THR A 81 5.63 7.49 13.20
C THR A 81 4.20 7.17 12.79
N ALA A 82 3.93 5.95 12.30
CA ALA A 82 2.59 5.55 11.89
C ALA A 82 1.56 5.69 13.03
N TYR A 83 1.99 5.39 14.26
CA TYR A 83 1.14 5.49 15.45
C TYR A 83 0.88 6.92 15.96
N GLN A 84 1.46 7.94 15.32
CA GLN A 84 1.03 9.33 15.52
C GLN A 84 -0.30 9.62 14.83
N TYR A 85 -0.65 8.85 13.80
CA TYR A 85 -1.82 9.08 12.95
C TYR A 85 -2.94 8.07 13.16
N ASP A 86 -2.62 6.83 13.55
CA ASP A 86 -3.63 5.78 13.78
C ASP A 86 -3.24 4.87 14.97
N SER A 87 -4.19 4.13 15.51
CA SER A 87 -3.97 3.06 16.49
C SER A 87 -3.59 1.72 15.85
N ARG A 88 -3.69 1.62 14.52
CA ARG A 88 -3.38 0.42 13.74
C ARG A 88 -2.45 0.78 12.59
N ALA A 89 -1.45 -0.06 12.38
CA ALA A 89 -0.53 0.05 11.26
C ALA A 89 -0.54 -1.25 10.45
N ILE A 90 -0.20 -1.14 9.18
CA ILE A 90 0.11 -2.28 8.32
C ILE A 90 1.58 -2.17 7.91
N VAL A 91 2.30 -3.29 8.01
CA VAL A 91 3.67 -3.45 7.52
C VAL A 91 3.57 -4.30 6.26
N GLU A 92 4.02 -3.78 5.12
CA GLU A 92 3.99 -4.47 3.83
C GLU A 92 5.42 -4.72 3.36
N GLN A 93 5.66 -5.87 2.73
CA GLN A 93 6.93 -6.11 2.06
C GLN A 93 7.08 -5.17 0.87
N GLY A 94 8.19 -4.45 0.81
CA GLY A 94 8.58 -3.64 -0.32
C GLY A 94 9.05 -4.50 -1.48
N ILE A 95 8.61 -4.13 -2.68
CA ILE A 95 9.02 -4.75 -3.94
C ILE A 95 9.33 -3.65 -4.95
N GLU A 96 10.19 -3.97 -5.91
CA GLU A 96 10.33 -3.17 -7.12
C GLU A 96 9.15 -3.48 -8.03
N ALA A 97 8.31 -2.49 -8.29
CA ALA A 97 7.08 -2.67 -9.05
C ALA A 97 6.74 -1.42 -9.87
N ARG A 98 6.02 -1.67 -10.97
CA ARG A 98 5.33 -0.64 -11.74
C ARG A 98 3.96 -0.38 -11.11
N GLU A 99 3.53 0.88 -11.10
CA GLU A 99 2.26 1.28 -10.49
C GLU A 99 1.22 1.54 -11.58
N ILE A 100 0.22 0.65 -11.63
CA ILE A 100 -0.89 0.71 -12.59
C ILE A 100 -2.17 1.10 -11.85
N GLU A 101 -2.89 2.08 -12.39
CA GLU A 101 -4.15 2.58 -11.86
C GLU A 101 -5.29 2.37 -12.85
N VAL A 102 -6.43 1.89 -12.36
CA VAL A 102 -7.67 1.73 -13.11
C VAL A 102 -8.80 2.33 -12.28
N ALA A 103 -9.57 3.26 -12.86
CA ALA A 103 -10.73 3.83 -12.19
C ALA A 103 -11.99 3.05 -12.56
N VAL A 104 -12.87 2.87 -11.58
CA VAL A 104 -14.15 2.16 -11.72
C VAL A 104 -15.30 3.15 -11.55
N LEU A 105 -16.29 3.09 -12.43
CA LEU A 105 -17.52 3.88 -12.37
C LEU A 105 -18.74 2.99 -12.59
N GLY A 106 -19.73 3.12 -11.71
CA GLY A 106 -21.02 2.44 -11.84
C GLY A 106 -21.44 1.77 -10.54
N ASN A 107 -22.70 1.34 -10.50
CA ASN A 107 -23.27 0.54 -9.41
C ASN A 107 -23.77 -0.81 -9.95
N GLU A 108 -24.69 -0.78 -10.92
CA GLU A 108 -25.22 -1.98 -11.61
C GLU A 108 -24.47 -2.26 -12.93
N ASP A 109 -24.31 -1.22 -13.76
CA ASP A 109 -23.46 -1.24 -14.96
C ASP A 109 -22.09 -0.69 -14.59
N VAL A 110 -21.17 -1.59 -14.23
CA VAL A 110 -19.81 -1.24 -13.80
C VAL A 110 -18.89 -1.16 -15.02
N ARG A 111 -18.18 -0.04 -15.14
CA ARG A 111 -17.22 0.22 -16.22
C ARG A 111 -15.88 0.64 -15.64
N THR A 112 -14.81 0.34 -16.38
CA THR A 112 -13.44 0.72 -16.02
C THR A 112 -12.87 1.71 -17.02
N THR A 113 -11.90 2.52 -16.58
CA THR A 113 -11.05 3.27 -17.51
C THR A 113 -10.03 2.33 -18.18
N LEU A 114 -9.29 2.85 -19.16
CA LEU A 114 -8.05 2.21 -19.57
C LEU A 114 -7.08 2.22 -18.37
N PRO A 115 -6.30 1.15 -18.14
CA PRO A 115 -5.15 1.17 -17.25
C PRO A 115 -4.19 2.29 -17.60
N GLY A 116 -3.81 3.07 -16.60
CA GLY A 116 -2.77 4.09 -16.67
C GLY A 116 -1.59 3.70 -15.81
N GLU A 117 -0.38 4.07 -16.21
CA GLU A 117 0.82 3.87 -15.41
C GLU A 117 1.36 5.19 -14.87
N VAL A 118 1.73 5.17 -13.59
CA VAL A 118 2.48 6.25 -12.96
C VAL A 118 3.96 6.06 -13.31
N VAL A 119 4.42 6.72 -14.37
CA VAL A 119 5.83 6.66 -14.79
C VAL A 119 6.65 7.59 -13.91
N LYS A 120 7.64 7.02 -13.22
CA LYS A 120 8.49 7.75 -12.27
C LYS A 120 9.93 7.79 -12.77
N ASP A 121 10.52 8.98 -12.75
CA ASP A 121 11.98 9.17 -12.89
C ASP A 121 12.75 8.92 -11.57
N VAL A 122 12.06 8.59 -10.47
CA VAL A 122 12.64 8.41 -9.12
C VAL A 122 12.10 7.18 -8.39
N ALA A 123 12.93 6.57 -7.55
CA ALA A 123 12.69 5.26 -6.92
C ALA A 123 11.61 5.23 -5.80
N PHE A 124 11.10 6.37 -5.32
CA PHE A 124 10.06 6.41 -4.27
C PHE A 124 9.09 7.58 -4.42
N TYR A 125 7.86 7.39 -3.95
CA TYR A 125 6.69 8.25 -4.16
C TYR A 125 6.17 8.80 -2.83
N ASP A 126 6.66 9.97 -2.44
CA ASP A 126 6.25 10.67 -1.23
C ASP A 126 5.21 11.79 -1.49
N TYR A 127 4.78 12.46 -0.43
CA TYR A 127 3.81 13.56 -0.50
C TYR A 127 4.35 14.76 -1.32
N GLU A 128 5.65 15.04 -1.25
CA GLU A 128 6.25 16.16 -1.98
C GLU A 128 6.23 15.92 -3.49
N ALA A 129 6.51 14.70 -3.95
CA ALA A 129 6.42 14.34 -5.36
C ALA A 129 5.00 14.50 -5.93
N LYS A 130 3.95 14.23 -5.13
CA LYS A 130 2.54 14.35 -5.56
C LYS A 130 2.05 15.78 -5.79
N TYR A 131 2.57 16.75 -5.04
CA TYR A 131 1.95 18.08 -4.94
C TYR A 131 2.91 19.25 -5.19
N ILE A 132 4.22 19.03 -5.18
CA ILE A 132 5.22 20.11 -5.23
C ILE A 132 6.08 20.02 -6.50
N ASN A 133 6.48 18.81 -6.91
CA ASN A 133 7.31 18.60 -8.10
C ASN A 133 6.54 17.79 -9.15
N ASN A 134 5.94 18.50 -10.10
CA ASN A 134 5.13 18.04 -11.24
C ASN A 134 5.89 17.13 -12.25
N LYS A 135 6.72 16.19 -11.79
CA LYS A 135 7.51 15.24 -12.60
C LYS A 135 6.88 13.84 -12.64
N ILE A 136 5.56 13.77 -12.49
CA ILE A 136 4.82 12.51 -12.62
C ILE A 136 4.14 12.55 -13.97
N GLU A 137 4.52 11.63 -14.86
CA GLU A 137 3.84 11.42 -16.12
C GLU A 137 2.87 10.25 -15.96
N MET A 138 1.60 10.49 -16.26
CA MET A 138 0.59 9.44 -16.35
C MET A 138 0.55 8.94 -17.78
N GLN A 139 1.09 7.74 -18.01
CA GLN A 139 1.07 7.09 -19.31
C GLN A 139 -0.25 6.33 -19.48
N ILE A 140 -1.11 6.83 -20.37
CA ILE A 140 -2.43 6.24 -20.62
C ILE A 140 -2.58 6.02 -22.15
N PRO A 141 -2.74 4.76 -22.61
CA PRO A 141 -2.75 3.52 -21.84
C PRO A 141 -1.37 3.13 -21.30
N ALA A 142 -1.33 2.33 -20.23
CA ALA A 142 -0.10 1.72 -19.73
C ALA A 142 0.54 0.79 -20.77
N GLU A 143 1.86 0.87 -20.95
CA GLU A 143 2.62 0.00 -21.86
C GLU A 143 2.97 -1.33 -21.19
N VAL A 144 1.96 -2.19 -21.05
CA VAL A 144 2.07 -3.53 -20.46
C VAL A 144 1.65 -4.60 -21.47
N PRO A 145 2.07 -5.87 -21.30
CA PRO A 145 1.54 -6.97 -22.10
C PRO A 145 0.00 -7.02 -22.03
N GLU A 146 -0.64 -7.38 -23.13
CA GLU A 146 -2.11 -7.41 -23.26
C GLU A 146 -2.78 -8.23 -22.14
N GLU A 147 -2.17 -9.34 -21.73
CA GLU A 147 -2.66 -10.16 -20.62
C GLU A 147 -2.71 -9.37 -19.29
N VAL A 148 -1.68 -8.58 -19.00
CA VAL A 148 -1.63 -7.74 -17.79
C VAL A 148 -2.64 -6.61 -17.88
N TYR A 149 -2.80 -6.02 -19.07
CA TYR A 149 -3.78 -4.97 -19.34
C TYR A 149 -5.20 -5.44 -19.02
N GLN A 150 -5.60 -6.58 -19.58
CA GLN A 150 -6.91 -7.18 -19.35
C GLN A 150 -7.10 -7.58 -17.90
N LYS A 151 -6.07 -8.20 -17.29
CA LYS A 151 -6.12 -8.61 -15.88
C LYS A 151 -6.28 -7.43 -14.93
N ALA A 152 -5.66 -6.28 -15.22
CA ALA A 152 -5.78 -5.07 -14.40
C ALA A 152 -7.21 -4.50 -14.41
N GLN A 153 -7.98 -4.68 -15.48
CA GLN A 153 -9.38 -4.28 -15.55
C GLN A 153 -10.35 -5.31 -14.96
N GLU A 154 -9.93 -6.58 -14.89
CA GLU A 154 -10.72 -7.69 -14.34
C GLU A 154 -10.72 -7.72 -12.80
N TYR A 155 -9.60 -7.34 -12.17
CA TYR A 155 -9.49 -7.21 -10.71
C TYR A 155 -10.31 -6.05 -10.16
#